data_AF-A0A7C9QSH9-F1
#
_entry.id   AF-A0A7C9QSH9-F1
#
_cell.length_a   1.000
_cell.length_b   1.000
_cell.length_c   1.000
_cell.angle_alpha   90.00
_cell.angle_beta   90.00
_cell.angle_gamma   90.00
#
_symmetry.space_group_name_H-M   'P 1'
#
loop_
_entity.id
_entity.type
_entity.pdbx_description
1 polymer ?
#
loop_
_entity_poly.entity_id
_entity_poly.type
_entity_poly.pdbx_seq_one_letter_code
_entity_poly.pdbx_strand_id
1 'polypeptide(L)'
;MSMRDRIRKYKTEGGAAGMVRVEVLVPPEGRQAIVDLAAKLRSEYRAAQQPSELFTLHKEAMDKFGVRCFWNMKPSATADGMRVVAAQLRKHGGMDAWRLASKIKEVLEHAAG
;
A
#
# COMPACT_ATOMS: atom_id res chain seq x y z
N MET A 1 4.29 -13.60 -21.21
CA MET A 1 5.10 -14.04 -20.04
C MET A 1 4.23 -13.99 -18.79
N SER A 2 4.12 -15.10 -18.05
CA SER A 2 3.34 -15.13 -16.81
C SER A 2 4.05 -14.36 -15.68
N MET A 3 3.32 -14.02 -14.61
CA MET A 3 3.92 -13.37 -13.43
C MET A 3 5.02 -14.22 -12.80
N ARG A 4 4.88 -15.56 -12.82
CA ARG A 4 5.92 -16.49 -12.36
C ARG A 4 7.18 -16.41 -13.22
N ASP A 5 7.02 -16.28 -14.54
CA ASP A 5 8.16 -16.15 -15.47
C ASP A 5 8.89 -14.81 -15.25
N ARG A 6 8.14 -13.73 -15.03
CA ARG A 6 8.70 -12.41 -14.69
C ARG A 6 9.50 -12.47 -13.38
N ILE A 7 8.95 -13.11 -12.35
CA ILE A 7 9.62 -13.27 -11.06
C ILE A 7 10.89 -14.13 -11.21
N ARG A 8 10.82 -15.24 -11.97
CA ARG A 8 11.99 -16.09 -12.23
C ARG A 8 13.09 -15.29 -12.91
N LYS A 9 12.78 -14.62 -14.02
CA LYS A 9 13.73 -13.80 -14.77
C LYS A 9 14.34 -12.69 -13.92
N TYR A 10 13.54 -12.02 -13.08
CA TYR A 10 14.04 -10.99 -12.17
C TYR A 10 15.05 -11.53 -11.14
N LYS A 11 14.88 -12.76 -10.65
CA LYS A 11 15.79 -13.43 -9.72
C LYS A 11 17.04 -14.01 -10.37
N THR A 12 16.97 -14.42 -11.62
CA THR A 12 18.09 -15.09 -12.32
C THR A 12 18.94 -14.13 -13.15
N GLU A 13 18.31 -13.14 -13.79
CA GLU A 13 18.94 -12.24 -14.76
C GLU A 13 18.71 -10.75 -14.46
N GLY A 14 17.73 -10.42 -13.61
CA GLY A 14 17.34 -9.04 -13.30
C GLY A 14 18.05 -8.46 -12.08
N GLY A 15 17.50 -7.37 -11.53
CA GLY A 15 18.10 -6.65 -10.39
C GLY A 15 18.21 -7.47 -9.09
N ALA A 16 17.61 -8.66 -9.01
CA ALA A 16 17.81 -9.59 -7.91
C ALA A 16 18.78 -10.75 -8.24
N ALA A 17 19.34 -10.79 -9.45
CA ALA A 17 20.39 -11.72 -9.81
C ALA A 17 21.64 -11.44 -8.96
N GLY A 18 22.09 -12.43 -8.20
CA GLY A 18 23.20 -12.29 -7.26
C GLY A 18 22.82 -11.76 -5.88
N MET A 19 21.54 -11.45 -5.62
CA MET A 19 21.09 -11.17 -4.26
C MET A 19 21.11 -12.46 -3.44
N VAL A 20 21.89 -12.47 -2.35
CA VAL A 20 21.86 -13.57 -1.38
C VAL A 20 20.60 -13.45 -0.53
N ARG A 21 19.87 -14.55 -0.39
CA ARG A 21 18.75 -14.62 0.56
C ARG A 21 19.32 -14.46 1.97
N VAL A 22 19.13 -13.28 2.57
CA VAL A 22 19.43 -13.05 3.98
C VAL A 22 18.32 -13.69 4.80
N GLU A 23 18.59 -14.88 5.33
CA GLU A 23 17.78 -15.45 6.39
C GLU A 23 18.25 -14.84 7.71
N VAL A 24 17.45 -13.96 8.30
CA VAL A 24 17.72 -13.45 9.63
C VAL A 24 17.54 -14.62 10.59
N LEU A 25 18.65 -15.12 11.14
CA LEU A 25 18.65 -16.21 12.11
C LEU A 25 18.01 -15.68 13.39
N VAL A 26 16.74 -16.00 13.58
CA VAL A 26 16.01 -15.66 14.80
C VAL A 26 16.40 -16.68 15.87
N PRO A 27 17.04 -16.26 16.98
CA PRO A 27 17.37 -17.17 18.08
C PRO A 27 16.10 -17.89 18.56
N PRO A 28 16.16 -19.21 18.81
CA PRO A 28 14.99 -19.98 19.21
C PRO A 28 14.33 -19.41 20.47
N GLU A 29 15.13 -19.00 21.46
CA GLU A 29 14.68 -18.31 22.68
C GLU A 29 13.84 -17.03 22.44
N GLY A 30 14.01 -16.33 21.31
CA GLY A 30 13.32 -15.06 21.01
C GLY A 30 12.22 -15.16 19.96
N ARG A 31 12.06 -16.34 19.33
CA ARG A 31 11.16 -16.51 18.18
C ARG A 31 9.71 -16.17 18.50
N GLN A 32 9.22 -16.63 19.64
CA GLN A 32 7.82 -16.43 20.01
C GLN A 32 7.51 -14.94 20.22
N ALA A 33 8.38 -14.21 20.91
CA ALA A 33 8.22 -12.76 21.11
C ALA A 33 8.17 -11.97 19.79
N ILE A 34 8.97 -12.36 18.79
CA ILE A 34 8.94 -11.74 17.46
C ILE A 34 7.64 -12.06 16.73
N VAL A 35 7.18 -13.32 16.79
CA VAL A 35 5.92 -13.72 16.17
C VAL A 35 4.73 -13.00 16.82
N ASP A 36 4.73 -12.88 18.15
CA ASP A 36 3.68 -12.19 18.90
C ASP A 36 3.66 -10.69 18.59
N LEU A 37 4.83 -10.05 18.55
CA LEU A 37 4.95 -8.65 18.13
C LEU A 37 4.45 -8.46 16.69
N ALA A 38 4.85 -9.33 15.76
CA ALA A 38 4.38 -9.27 14.39
C ALA A 38 2.86 -9.50 14.28
N ALA A 39 2.31 -10.40 15.10
CA ALA A 39 0.87 -10.65 15.16
C ALA A 39 0.12 -9.41 15.68
N LYS A 40 0.63 -8.78 16.74
CA LYS A 40 0.09 -7.53 17.30
C LYS A 40 0.13 -6.39 16.28
N LEU A 41 1.26 -6.18 15.61
CA LEU A 41 1.38 -5.15 14.56
C LEU A 41 0.40 -5.41 13.40
N ARG A 42 0.19 -6.67 13.01
CA ARG A 42 -0.80 -7.03 11.98
C ARG A 42 -2.24 -6.83 12.46
N SER A 43 -2.55 -7.10 13.73
CA SER A 43 -3.89 -6.83 14.27
C SER A 43 -4.15 -5.34 14.38
N GLU A 44 -3.18 -4.55 14.86
CA GLU A 44 -3.27 -3.09 14.93
C GLU A 44 -3.43 -2.48 13.54
N TYR A 45 -2.64 -2.94 12.56
CA TYR A 45 -2.79 -2.52 11.17
C TYR A 45 -4.18 -2.86 10.60
N ARG A 46 -4.72 -4.05 10.89
CA ARG A 46 -6.06 -4.44 10.45
C ARG A 46 -7.16 -3.68 11.19
N ALA A 47 -6.99 -3.39 12.47
CA ALA A 47 -7.93 -2.59 13.25
C ALA A 47 -7.92 -1.12 12.79
N ALA A 48 -6.75 -0.57 12.45
CA ALA A 48 -6.63 0.74 11.82
C ALA A 48 -7.22 0.75 10.39
N GLN A 49 -7.41 -0.42 9.77
CA GLN A 49 -8.16 -0.61 8.52
C GLN A 49 -9.64 -0.98 8.73
N GLN A 50 -10.21 -0.81 9.93
CA GLN A 50 -11.67 -0.79 10.06
C GLN A 50 -12.25 0.12 8.98
N PRO A 51 -13.39 -0.24 8.35
CA PRO A 51 -13.89 0.40 7.15
C PRO A 51 -14.32 1.84 7.45
N SER A 52 -13.33 2.73 7.47
CA SER A 52 -13.49 4.16 7.48
C SER A 52 -13.84 4.60 6.06
N GLU A 53 -14.44 5.78 5.97
CA GLU A 53 -14.71 6.39 4.67
C GLU A 53 -13.43 6.50 3.83
N LEU A 54 -12.28 6.81 4.45
CA LEU A 54 -10.97 6.84 3.79
C LEU A 54 -10.54 5.48 3.23
N PHE A 55 -10.78 4.38 3.96
CA PHE A 55 -10.47 3.03 3.45
C PHE A 55 -11.29 2.68 2.20
N THR A 56 -12.57 3.07 2.19
CA THR A 56 -13.46 2.83 1.05
C THR A 56 -13.02 3.65 -0.17
N LEU A 57 -12.71 4.92 0.03
CA LEU A 57 -12.19 5.80 -1.04
C LEU A 57 -10.82 5.36 -1.54
N HIS A 58 -9.95 4.87 -0.66
CA HIS A 58 -8.65 4.30 -1.04
C HIS A 58 -8.85 3.12 -1.98
N LYS A 59 -9.70 2.17 -1.59
CA LYS A 59 -9.99 0.99 -2.41
C LYS A 59 -10.56 1.39 -3.77
N GLU A 60 -11.52 2.31 -3.80
CA GLU A 60 -12.08 2.83 -5.05
C GLU A 60 -11.00 3.46 -5.95
N ALA A 61 -10.09 4.24 -5.37
CA ALA A 61 -9.00 4.87 -6.11
C ALA A 61 -8.04 3.82 -6.71
N MET A 62 -7.69 2.79 -5.94
CA MET A 62 -6.81 1.72 -6.40
C MET A 62 -7.47 0.87 -7.49
N ASP A 63 -8.74 0.53 -7.33
CA ASP A 63 -9.48 -0.32 -8.27
C ASP A 63 -9.71 0.39 -9.61
N LYS A 64 -10.08 1.68 -9.59
CA LYS A 64 -10.39 2.44 -10.81
C LYS A 64 -9.17 3.06 -11.48
N PHE A 65 -8.20 3.52 -10.70
CA PHE A 65 -7.09 4.35 -11.21
C PHE A 65 -5.71 3.74 -10.95
N GLY A 66 -5.62 2.54 -10.39
CA GLY A 66 -4.36 1.85 -10.05
C GLY A 66 -3.33 1.86 -11.18
N VAL A 67 -3.75 1.46 -12.38
CA VAL A 67 -2.84 1.34 -13.54
C VAL A 67 -2.40 2.72 -14.08
N ARG A 68 -3.23 3.76 -13.94
CA ARG A 68 -2.96 5.07 -14.54
C ARG A 68 -2.25 6.02 -13.59
N CYS A 69 -2.76 6.15 -12.38
CA CYS A 69 -2.30 7.13 -11.39
C CYS A 69 -1.30 6.53 -10.40
N PHE A 70 -1.21 5.20 -10.28
CA PHE A 70 -0.44 4.51 -9.23
C PHE A 70 0.46 3.41 -9.80
N TRP A 71 0.89 3.53 -11.06
CA TRP A 71 1.70 2.50 -11.73
C TRP A 71 3.07 2.26 -11.06
N ASN A 72 3.60 3.26 -10.36
CA ASN A 72 4.92 3.24 -9.71
C ASN A 72 4.86 3.23 -8.18
N MET A 73 3.68 3.25 -7.57
CA MET A 73 3.56 3.35 -6.12
C MET A 73 2.27 2.75 -5.60
N LYS A 74 2.25 2.33 -4.34
CA LYS A 74 1.02 1.88 -3.67
C LYS A 74 0.85 2.63 -2.35
N PRO A 75 0.21 3.82 -2.38
CA PRO A 75 -0.03 4.60 -1.17
C PRO A 75 -0.90 3.81 -0.18
N SER A 76 -0.74 4.06 1.12
CA SER A 76 -1.58 3.47 2.17
C SER A 76 -2.92 4.21 2.32
N ALA A 77 -3.89 3.57 2.98
CA ALA A 77 -5.17 4.18 3.36
C ALA A 77 -5.09 5.07 4.62
N THR A 78 -3.88 5.36 5.11
CA THR A 78 -3.64 6.29 6.24
C THR A 78 -3.85 7.73 5.78
N ALA A 79 -4.04 8.68 6.71
CA ALA A 79 -4.25 10.10 6.35
C ALA A 79 -3.16 10.64 5.40
N ASP A 80 -1.89 10.40 5.70
CA ASP A 80 -0.77 10.81 4.82
C ASP A 80 -0.77 10.07 3.48
N GLY A 81 -1.06 8.78 3.49
CA GLY A 81 -1.19 8.00 2.26
C GLY A 81 -2.33 8.52 1.38
N MET A 82 -3.45 8.92 1.97
CA MET A 82 -4.61 9.48 1.28
C MET A 82 -4.34 10.88 0.73
N ARG A 83 -3.49 11.69 1.38
CA ARG A 83 -2.98 12.94 0.80
C ARG A 83 -2.20 12.68 -0.49
N VAL A 84 -1.36 11.64 -0.50
CA VAL A 84 -0.63 11.20 -1.71
C VAL A 84 -1.61 10.68 -2.78
N VAL A 85 -2.62 9.90 -2.41
CA VAL A 85 -3.67 9.43 -3.33
C VAL A 85 -4.35 10.61 -4.01
N ALA A 86 -4.84 11.59 -3.24
CA ALA A 86 -5.51 12.76 -3.78
C ALA A 86 -4.60 13.58 -4.72
N ALA A 87 -3.32 13.75 -4.37
CA ALA A 87 -2.36 14.44 -5.22
C ALA A 87 -2.13 13.72 -6.56
N GLN A 88 -1.95 12.39 -6.53
CA GLN A 88 -1.72 11.61 -7.75
C GLN A 88 -2.95 11.56 -8.66
N LEU A 89 -4.15 11.41 -8.08
CA LEU A 89 -5.41 11.46 -8.84
C LEU A 89 -5.59 12.80 -9.57
N ARG A 90 -5.21 13.93 -8.94
CA ARG A 90 -5.26 15.25 -9.58
C ARG A 90 -4.21 15.44 -10.66
N LYS A 91 -3.02 14.84 -10.49
CA LYS A 91 -1.89 15.02 -11.40
C LYS A 91 -2.00 14.19 -12.67
N HIS A 92 -2.46 12.94 -12.55
CA HIS A 92 -2.45 11.97 -13.67
C HIS A 92 -3.84 11.47 -14.06
N GLY A 93 -4.88 11.87 -13.32
CA GLY A 93 -6.25 11.45 -13.57
C GLY A 93 -7.04 12.39 -14.47
N GLY A 94 -8.21 11.91 -14.91
CA GLY A 94 -9.23 12.73 -15.59
C GLY A 94 -10.25 13.32 -14.62
N MET A 95 -11.37 13.80 -15.14
CA MET A 95 -12.42 14.46 -14.35
C MET A 95 -12.93 13.61 -13.18
N ASP A 96 -13.16 12.30 -13.39
CA ASP A 96 -13.66 11.41 -12.32
C ASP A 96 -12.63 11.17 -11.22
N ALA A 97 -11.34 11.07 -11.59
CA ALA A 97 -10.27 10.99 -10.61
C ALA A 97 -10.17 12.29 -9.80
N TRP A 98 -10.41 13.44 -10.44
CA TRP A 98 -10.42 14.74 -9.77
C TRP A 98 -11.56 14.86 -8.76
N ARG A 99 -12.77 14.38 -9.10
CA ARG A 99 -13.91 14.30 -8.16
C ARG A 99 -13.57 13.44 -6.95
N LEU A 100 -13.00 12.25 -7.18
CA LEU A 100 -12.60 11.35 -6.11
C LEU A 100 -11.52 11.99 -5.22
N ALA A 101 -10.55 12.69 -5.81
CA ALA A 101 -9.52 13.40 -5.06
C ALA A 101 -10.09 14.52 -4.17
N SER A 102 -11.13 15.23 -4.63
CA SER A 102 -11.80 16.26 -3.84
C SER A 102 -12.56 15.67 -2.67
N LYS A 103 -13.30 14.58 -2.89
CA LYS A 103 -13.96 13.84 -1.80
C LYS A 103 -12.97 13.34 -0.75
N ILE A 104 -11.81 12.81 -1.17
CA ILE A 104 -10.75 12.39 -0.24
C ILE A 104 -10.27 13.57 0.62
N LYS A 105 -10.12 14.77 0.04
CA LYS A 105 -9.70 15.95 0.80
C LYS A 105 -10.74 16.39 1.83
N GLU A 106 -12.02 16.42 1.46
CA GLU A 106 -13.11 16.75 2.37
C GLU A 106 -13.11 15.84 3.60
N VAL A 107 -12.99 14.52 3.39
CA VAL A 107 -12.91 13.55 4.50
C VAL A 107 -11.67 13.76 5.37
N LEU A 108 -10.54 14.12 4.77
CA LEU A 108 -9.31 14.42 5.51
C LEU A 108 -9.42 15.72 6.34
N GLU A 109 -10.13 16.72 5.84
CA GLU A 109 -10.37 17.98 6.54
C GLU A 109 -11.35 17.78 7.70
N HIS A 110 -12.42 17.01 7.50
CA HIS A 110 -13.36 16.66 8.55
C HIS A 110 -12.77 15.78 9.66
N ALA A 111 -11.79 14.94 9.34
CA ALA A 111 -11.10 14.11 10.33
C ALA A 111 -10.01 14.85 11.13
N ALA A 112 -9.67 16.09 10.74
CA ALA A 112 -8.64 16.91 11.38
C ALA A 112 -9.20 17.99 12.31
N GLY A 113 -10.52 18.23 12.30
CA GLY A 113 -11.24 19.12 13.21
C GLY A 113 -11.91 18.36 14.34
#